data_AF-A0A1U8BPA6-F1
#
_entry.id   AF-A0A1U8BPA6-F1
#
_cell.length_a   1.000
_cell.length_b   1.000
_cell.length_c   1.000
_cell.angle_alpha   90.00
_cell.angle_beta   90.00
_cell.angle_gamma   90.00
#
_symmetry.space_group_name_H-M   'P 1'
#
loop_
_entity.id
_entity.type
_entity.pdbx_description
1 polymer ?
#
loop_
_entity_poly.entity_id
_entity_poly.type
_entity_poly.pdbx_seq_one_letter_code
_entity_poly.pdbx_strand_id
1 'polypeptide(L)'
;MAPPASTKIIDSAFSRSSPYALSYTNPEQKWLIREHLLSLLHDFPTLSPSADTFFHDDGNIVYILNASGHLPISSATPPVPLTIWLHQDYPFSPPIVFLSPTPTTPLLPLHPFVHPSGLTTSPYLNTWRYPHSNLSDLAHNLVCLFSHHHPFFSPSASSSAATCRFTHPALASKVEAIDGLFGAILCDMLDLGAKADDDIHELMALQAELLARADIITTMLLGLEHERTTLIRRVKKLTEESDILINWLKVNGSNAVVATSEDDMEAFEAADEESRSLLDSVAADLAIEDCIYELDRAVERGVITFHQYIKQVRALAREQFFYRLQG
;
A
#
# COMPACT_ATOMS: atom_id res chain seq x y z
N MET A 1 19.43 46.59 -29.22
CA MET A 1 20.59 46.78 -28.31
C MET A 1 20.16 46.39 -26.90
N ALA A 2 20.86 45.46 -26.25
CA ALA A 2 20.54 45.03 -24.88
C ALA A 2 20.67 46.21 -23.88
N PRO A 3 20.00 46.16 -22.70
CA PRO A 3 20.01 47.27 -21.75
C PRO A 3 21.44 47.60 -21.28
N PRO A 4 21.84 48.89 -21.22
CA PRO A 4 23.21 49.28 -20.83
C PRO A 4 23.54 48.97 -19.37
N ALA A 5 22.54 48.66 -18.54
CA ALA A 5 22.75 48.17 -17.18
C ALA A 5 23.20 46.70 -17.17
N SER A 6 22.61 45.88 -18.04
CA SER A 6 22.91 44.44 -18.12
C SER A 6 24.33 44.17 -18.58
N THR A 7 24.82 44.92 -19.57
CA THR A 7 26.21 44.83 -20.05
C THR A 7 27.20 45.13 -18.92
N LYS A 8 26.94 46.18 -18.13
CA LYS A 8 27.79 46.55 -16.98
C LYS A 8 27.82 45.46 -15.92
N ILE A 9 26.70 44.81 -15.63
CA ILE A 9 26.64 43.72 -14.64
C ILE A 9 27.50 42.54 -15.11
N ILE A 10 27.33 42.11 -16.36
CA ILE A 10 28.09 40.99 -16.94
C ILE A 10 29.58 41.30 -16.98
N ASP A 11 29.96 42.48 -17.48
CA ASP A 11 31.35 42.91 -17.58
C ASP A 11 31.98 43.03 -16.17
N SER A 12 31.21 43.55 -15.20
CA SER A 12 31.65 43.60 -13.80
C SER A 12 31.86 42.21 -13.21
N ALA A 13 30.97 41.25 -13.50
CA ALA A 13 31.07 39.88 -13.01
C ALA A 13 32.30 39.16 -13.56
N PHE A 14 32.65 39.37 -14.84
CA PHE A 14 33.89 38.84 -15.41
C PHE A 14 35.16 39.52 -14.88
N SER A 15 35.07 40.78 -14.44
CA SER A 15 36.20 41.52 -13.87
C SER A 15 36.48 41.23 -12.39
N ARG A 16 35.59 40.49 -11.71
CA ARG A 16 35.75 40.16 -10.29
C ARG A 16 36.91 39.18 -10.07
N SER A 17 37.72 39.47 -9.05
CA SER A 17 38.77 38.58 -8.55
C SER A 17 38.31 37.86 -7.27
N SER A 18 39.09 36.88 -6.83
CA SER A 18 38.83 36.03 -5.65
C SER A 18 38.31 36.82 -4.44
N PRO A 19 37.28 36.35 -3.70
CA PRO A 19 36.69 34.99 -3.72
C PRO A 19 35.49 34.79 -4.66
N TYR A 20 35.05 35.81 -5.40
CA TYR A 20 33.88 35.76 -6.30
C TYR A 20 34.27 35.65 -7.77
N ALA A 21 35.36 34.95 -8.07
CA ALA A 21 35.81 34.72 -9.44
C ALA A 21 34.91 33.68 -10.10
N LEU A 22 34.40 33.99 -11.29
CA LEU A 22 33.60 33.04 -12.07
C LEU A 22 34.43 31.81 -12.48
N SER A 23 33.81 30.62 -12.44
CA SER A 23 34.47 29.35 -12.75
C SER A 23 34.83 29.13 -14.23
N TYR A 24 34.66 30.13 -15.10
CA TYR A 24 35.01 30.04 -16.52
C TYR A 24 36.51 30.29 -16.72
N THR A 25 37.23 29.30 -17.26
CA THR A 25 38.69 29.35 -17.41
C THR A 25 39.12 30.02 -18.72
N ASN A 26 38.39 29.77 -19.82
CA ASN A 26 38.80 30.17 -21.16
C ASN A 26 38.28 31.58 -21.54
N PRO A 27 39.12 32.47 -22.10
CA PRO A 27 38.69 33.82 -22.50
C PRO A 27 37.69 33.81 -23.65
N GLU A 28 37.84 32.90 -24.63
CA GLU A 28 36.89 32.73 -25.73
C GLU A 28 35.52 32.28 -25.21
N GLN A 29 35.50 31.40 -24.21
CA GLN A 29 34.27 30.94 -23.56
C GLN A 29 33.54 32.11 -22.87
N LYS A 30 34.28 32.97 -22.14
CA LYS A 30 33.70 34.17 -21.50
C LYS A 30 33.08 35.11 -22.54
N TRP A 31 33.75 35.27 -23.68
CA TRP A 31 33.23 36.09 -24.78
C TRP A 31 31.94 35.49 -25.37
N LEU A 32 31.90 34.19 -25.64
CA LEU A 32 30.70 33.49 -26.13
C LEU A 32 29.53 33.58 -25.14
N ILE A 33 29.80 33.35 -23.85
CA ILE A 33 28.79 33.49 -22.79
C ILE A 33 28.21 34.91 -22.80
N ARG A 34 29.09 35.92 -22.86
CA ARG A 34 28.68 37.33 -22.90
C ARG A 34 27.79 37.61 -24.11
N GLU A 35 28.18 37.15 -25.30
CA GLU A 35 27.40 37.35 -26.52
C GLU A 35 26.02 36.68 -26.42
N HIS A 36 25.98 35.39 -26.10
CA HIS A 36 24.73 34.63 -26.00
C HIS A 36 23.78 35.19 -24.93
N LEU A 37 24.33 35.62 -23.79
CA LEU A 37 23.52 36.18 -22.71
C LEU A 37 23.00 37.57 -23.06
N LEU A 38 23.79 38.41 -23.76
CA LEU A 38 23.31 39.69 -24.26
C LEU A 38 22.22 39.54 -25.32
N SER A 39 22.32 38.54 -26.21
CA SER A 39 21.27 38.21 -27.17
C SER A 39 19.98 37.77 -26.45
N LEU A 40 20.09 36.89 -25.45
CA LEU A 40 18.94 36.49 -24.63
C LEU A 40 18.24 37.68 -23.97
N LEU A 41 19.01 38.58 -23.34
CA LEU A 41 18.48 39.76 -22.64
C LEU A 41 17.92 40.82 -23.59
N HIS A 42 18.35 40.81 -24.84
CA HIS A 42 17.78 41.64 -25.88
C HIS A 42 16.37 41.18 -26.25
N ASP A 43 16.19 39.86 -26.41
CA ASP A 43 14.92 39.27 -26.81
C ASP A 43 13.94 39.18 -25.63
N PHE A 44 14.47 38.99 -24.42
CA PHE A 44 13.71 38.86 -23.18
C PHE A 44 14.18 39.88 -22.11
N PRO A 45 13.75 41.14 -22.20
CA PRO A 45 14.21 42.22 -21.29
C PRO A 45 13.69 42.09 -19.85
N THR A 46 12.78 41.15 -19.60
CA THR A 46 12.26 40.80 -18.27
C THR A 46 13.22 39.93 -17.46
N LEU A 47 14.25 39.37 -18.11
CA LEU A 47 15.33 38.66 -17.46
C LEU A 47 16.44 39.64 -17.05
N SER A 48 17.09 39.33 -15.94
CA SER A 48 18.20 40.12 -15.41
C SER A 48 19.41 39.22 -15.19
N PRO A 49 20.62 39.64 -15.62
CA PRO A 49 21.83 38.87 -15.37
C PRO A 49 22.22 38.97 -13.90
N SER A 50 22.66 37.86 -13.33
CA SER A 50 23.26 37.80 -11.99
C SER A 50 24.39 36.76 -11.98
N ALA A 51 25.21 36.82 -10.92
CA ALA A 51 26.27 35.85 -10.66
C ALA A 51 26.08 35.33 -9.23
N ASP A 52 26.00 34.01 -9.09
CA ASP A 52 25.71 33.39 -7.80
C ASP A 52 26.34 32.00 -7.69
N THR A 53 26.34 31.48 -6.46
CA THR A 53 26.87 30.17 -6.12
C THR A 53 25.88 29.09 -6.52
N PHE A 54 26.31 28.19 -7.40
CA PHE A 54 25.57 27.01 -7.84
C PHE A 54 26.11 25.75 -7.16
N PHE A 55 25.18 24.89 -6.74
CA PHE A 55 25.47 23.62 -6.10
C PHE A 55 25.18 22.50 -7.11
N HIS A 56 26.21 21.82 -7.57
CA HIS A 56 26.06 20.63 -8.40
C HIS A 56 25.56 19.45 -7.57
N ASP A 57 24.89 18.50 -8.23
CA ASP A 57 24.42 17.26 -7.61
C ASP A 57 25.57 16.42 -7.02
N ASP A 58 26.79 16.58 -7.55
CA ASP A 58 28.02 15.93 -7.05
C ASP A 58 28.58 16.54 -5.75
N GLY A 59 27.92 17.58 -5.21
CA GLY A 59 28.38 18.33 -4.03
C GLY A 59 29.44 19.41 -4.34
N ASN A 60 29.81 19.59 -5.60
CA ASN A 60 30.70 20.66 -6.04
C ASN A 60 29.99 22.01 -6.01
N ILE A 61 30.68 23.02 -5.49
CA ILE A 61 30.17 24.39 -5.36
C ILE A 61 30.95 25.28 -6.31
N VAL A 62 30.25 25.96 -7.24
CA VAL A 62 30.86 26.82 -8.26
C VAL A 62 30.18 28.18 -8.30
N TYR A 63 30.92 29.23 -8.66
CA TYR A 63 30.36 30.57 -8.84
C TYR A 63 30.19 30.83 -10.34
N ILE A 64 28.94 30.89 -10.80
CA ILE A 64 28.59 30.94 -12.23
C ILE A 64 27.57 32.05 -12.51
N LEU A 65 27.39 32.34 -13.81
CA LEU A 65 26.42 33.33 -14.28
C LEU A 65 25.05 32.69 -14.44
N ASN A 66 24.01 33.47 -14.15
CA ASN A 66 22.64 33.12 -14.44
C ASN A 66 21.86 34.32 -15.00
N ALA A 67 20.71 34.03 -15.60
CA ALA A 67 19.71 35.00 -15.98
C ALA A 67 18.38 34.64 -15.28
N SER A 68 17.94 35.49 -14.36
CA SER A 68 16.71 35.28 -13.58
C SER A 68 15.68 36.36 -13.87
N GLY A 69 14.42 35.98 -13.87
CA GLY A 69 13.31 36.89 -14.10
C GLY A 69 12.04 36.16 -14.51
N HIS A 70 11.22 36.82 -15.32
CA HIS A 70 9.93 36.30 -15.74
C HIS A 70 9.91 36.09 -17.25
N LEU A 71 9.57 34.89 -17.70
CA LEU A 71 9.43 34.59 -19.12
C LEU A 71 8.00 34.87 -19.58
N PRO A 72 7.76 35.85 -20.47
CA PRO A 72 6.44 36.12 -21.01
C PRO A 72 6.06 35.03 -22.02
N ILE A 73 4.92 34.38 -21.80
CA ILE A 73 4.42 33.32 -22.68
C ILE A 73 3.41 33.86 -23.68
N SER A 74 2.31 34.43 -23.16
CA SER A 74 1.24 35.03 -23.95
C SER A 74 0.62 36.18 -23.16
N SER A 75 -0.14 37.05 -23.82
CA SER A 75 -0.85 38.14 -23.15
C SER A 75 -1.97 37.66 -22.21
N ALA A 76 -2.47 36.45 -22.43
CA ALA A 76 -3.56 35.85 -21.67
C ALA A 76 -3.09 34.93 -20.52
N THR A 77 -1.82 34.52 -20.50
CA THR A 77 -1.26 33.64 -19.47
C THR A 77 -0.31 34.41 -18.55
N PRO A 78 -0.25 34.08 -17.25
CA PRO A 78 0.71 34.71 -16.37
C PRO A 78 2.14 34.37 -16.83
N PRO A 79 3.10 35.29 -16.62
CA PRO A 79 4.49 35.03 -16.99
C PRO A 79 5.11 33.99 -16.03
N VAL A 80 6.06 33.21 -16.55
CA VAL A 80 6.70 32.12 -15.81
C VAL A 80 7.99 32.60 -15.15
N PRO A 81 8.06 32.70 -13.81
CA PRO A 81 9.31 32.99 -13.12
C PRO A 81 10.30 31.82 -13.26
N LEU A 82 11.50 32.13 -13.76
CA LEU A 82 12.56 31.15 -13.96
C LEU A 82 13.96 31.74 -13.80
N THR A 83 14.93 30.85 -13.62
CA THR A 83 16.35 31.15 -13.60
C THR A 83 17.10 30.20 -14.54
N ILE A 84 17.83 30.76 -15.50
CA ILE A 84 18.70 30.03 -16.43
C ILE A 84 20.13 30.14 -15.94
N TRP A 85 20.70 29.05 -15.47
CA TRP A 85 22.09 28.94 -15.03
C TRP A 85 22.98 28.48 -16.18
N LEU A 86 24.15 29.09 -16.32
CA LEU A 86 25.13 28.71 -17.34
C LEU A 86 26.14 27.73 -16.75
N HIS A 87 26.17 26.51 -17.28
CA HIS A 87 27.11 25.48 -16.85
C HIS A 87 28.56 25.95 -16.98
N GLN A 88 29.47 25.45 -16.12
CA GLN A 88 30.90 25.77 -16.17
C GLN A 88 31.55 25.47 -17.53
N ASP A 89 31.00 24.51 -18.27
CA ASP A 89 31.45 24.06 -19.61
C ASP A 89 30.58 24.63 -20.76
N TYR A 90 29.72 25.60 -20.48
CA TYR A 90 28.91 26.26 -21.51
C TYR A 90 29.82 26.90 -22.59
N PRO A 91 29.52 26.79 -23.90
CA PRO A 91 28.29 26.25 -24.50
C PRO A 91 28.35 24.76 -24.87
N PHE A 92 29.41 24.04 -24.53
CA PHE A 92 29.53 22.61 -24.84
C PHE A 92 28.58 21.75 -24.00
N SER A 93 28.27 22.19 -22.79
CA SER A 93 27.18 21.66 -21.97
C SER A 93 25.96 22.60 -21.99
N PRO A 94 24.73 22.05 -21.94
CA PRO A 94 23.52 22.86 -21.89
C PRO A 94 23.44 23.72 -20.62
N PRO A 95 22.71 24.84 -20.67
CA PRO A 95 22.34 25.57 -19.46
C PRO A 95 21.34 24.78 -18.62
N ILE A 96 21.21 25.14 -17.35
CA ILE A 96 20.31 24.50 -16.38
C ILE A 96 19.17 25.47 -16.06
N VAL A 97 17.92 25.04 -16.23
CA VAL A 97 16.75 25.92 -16.06
C VAL A 97 15.94 25.48 -14.84
N PHE A 98 15.78 26.39 -13.89
CA PHE A 98 14.94 26.20 -12.72
C PHE A 98 13.75 27.17 -12.74
N LEU A 99 12.56 26.66 -12.45
CA LEU A 99 11.41 27.48 -12.18
C LEU A 99 11.44 27.97 -10.73
N SER A 100 11.00 29.20 -10.51
CA SER A 100 10.99 29.83 -9.19
C SER A 100 9.55 29.93 -8.66
N PRO A 101 9.02 28.90 -7.98
CA PRO A 101 7.67 28.95 -7.43
C PRO A 101 7.54 30.06 -6.39
N THR A 102 6.42 30.78 -6.47
CA THR A 102 6.00 31.75 -5.45
C THR A 102 4.91 31.10 -4.60
N PRO A 103 4.76 31.42 -3.30
CA PRO A 103 3.73 30.82 -2.45
C PRO A 103 2.30 30.92 -3.00
N THR A 104 2.04 31.89 -3.88
CA THR A 104 0.75 32.12 -4.54
C THR A 104 0.53 31.27 -5.79
N THR A 105 1.59 30.72 -6.38
CA THR A 105 1.57 29.96 -7.65
C THR A 105 2.46 28.72 -7.52
N PRO A 106 1.97 27.64 -6.92
CA PRO A 106 2.74 26.40 -6.81
C PRO A 106 2.93 25.74 -8.19
N LEU A 107 3.99 24.96 -8.31
CA LEU A 107 4.24 24.12 -9.48
C LEU A 107 3.18 23.03 -9.58
N LEU A 108 2.82 22.66 -10.81
CA LEU A 108 1.99 21.50 -11.07
C LEU A 108 2.77 20.22 -10.74
N PRO A 109 2.25 19.32 -9.87
CA PRO A 109 2.97 18.11 -9.46
C PRO A 109 3.26 17.12 -10.60
N LEU A 110 2.47 17.17 -11.69
CA LEU A 110 2.52 16.23 -12.82
C LEU A 110 2.70 16.99 -14.14
N HIS A 111 3.80 17.73 -14.27
CA HIS A 111 4.13 18.44 -15.50
C HIS A 111 5.14 17.63 -16.35
N PRO A 112 4.88 17.36 -17.63
CA PRO A 112 5.70 16.46 -18.46
C PRO A 112 7.16 16.93 -18.65
N PHE A 113 7.39 18.23 -18.54
CA PHE A 113 8.67 18.89 -18.81
C PHE A 113 9.29 19.55 -17.56
N VAL A 114 8.69 19.38 -16.38
CA VAL A 114 9.16 20.02 -15.15
C VAL A 114 9.12 19.04 -14.01
N HIS A 115 10.28 18.80 -13.40
CA HIS A 115 10.42 17.95 -12.23
C HIS A 115 9.86 18.66 -10.98
N PRO A 116 9.38 17.94 -9.95
CA PRO A 116 8.93 18.53 -8.68
C PRO A 116 9.93 19.46 -7.99
N SER A 117 11.23 19.35 -8.28
CA SER A 117 12.29 20.25 -7.79
C SER A 117 12.30 21.63 -8.49
N GLY A 118 11.47 21.84 -9.51
CA GLY A 118 11.48 23.02 -10.38
C GLY A 118 12.49 22.93 -11.53
N LEU A 119 13.27 21.85 -11.63
CA LEU A 119 14.15 21.62 -12.77
C LEU A 119 13.34 21.40 -14.04
N THR A 120 13.61 22.19 -15.08
CA THR A 120 12.92 22.09 -16.37
C THR A 120 13.71 21.21 -17.33
N THR A 121 13.04 20.24 -17.93
CA THR A 121 13.56 19.39 -19.00
C THR A 121 12.86 19.74 -20.31
N SER A 122 13.61 19.98 -21.38
CA SER A 122 13.03 20.22 -22.70
C SER A 122 13.73 19.38 -23.76
N PRO A 123 13.03 19.01 -24.86
CA PRO A 123 13.68 18.35 -25.98
C PRO A 123 14.91 19.13 -26.49
N TYR A 124 14.84 20.46 -26.48
CA TYR A 124 15.94 21.34 -26.88
C TYR A 124 17.16 21.23 -25.95
N LEU A 125 16.95 21.13 -24.64
CA LEU A 125 18.04 20.90 -23.68
C LEU A 125 18.66 19.52 -23.85
N ASN A 126 17.84 18.50 -24.10
CA ASN A 126 18.30 17.12 -24.29
C ASN A 126 19.13 16.92 -25.57
N THR A 127 18.81 17.67 -26.63
CA THR A 127 19.55 17.64 -27.90
C THR A 127 20.50 18.82 -28.06
N TRP A 128 20.89 19.48 -26.97
CA TRP A 128 21.74 20.66 -27.01
C TRP A 128 23.08 20.35 -27.69
N ARG A 129 23.42 21.14 -28.71
CA ARG A 129 24.67 20.97 -29.45
C ARG A 129 25.18 22.30 -29.98
N TYR A 130 26.28 22.78 -29.40
CA TYR A 130 27.01 23.92 -29.94
C TYR A 130 27.69 23.57 -31.29
N PRO A 131 27.67 24.45 -32.31
CA PRO A 131 27.17 25.83 -32.33
C PRO A 131 25.71 26.01 -32.76
N HIS A 132 24.96 24.93 -32.97
CA HIS A 132 23.57 24.99 -33.41
C HIS A 132 22.60 25.43 -32.31
N SER A 133 22.97 25.25 -31.04
CA SER A 133 22.16 25.63 -29.89
C SER A 133 22.63 26.93 -29.23
N ASN A 134 21.69 27.80 -28.86
CA ASN A 134 21.96 29.08 -28.18
C ASN A 134 20.86 29.40 -27.13
N LEU A 135 21.06 30.46 -26.33
CA LEU A 135 20.15 30.82 -25.24
C LEU A 135 18.83 31.43 -25.70
N SER A 136 18.84 32.26 -26.74
CA SER A 136 17.62 32.89 -27.27
C SER A 136 16.65 31.82 -27.79
N ASP A 137 17.15 30.86 -28.57
CA ASP A 137 16.36 29.74 -29.09
C ASP A 137 15.83 28.84 -27.97
N LEU A 138 16.64 28.61 -26.92
CA LEU A 138 16.16 27.91 -25.72
C LEU A 138 14.98 28.66 -25.09
N ALA A 139 15.09 29.99 -24.90
CA ALA A 139 14.02 30.77 -24.30
C ALA A 139 12.76 30.78 -25.17
N HIS A 140 12.89 30.90 -26.50
CA HIS A 140 11.77 30.73 -27.42
C HIS A 140 11.15 29.33 -27.37
N ASN A 141 11.97 28.28 -27.26
CA ASN A 141 11.50 26.91 -27.08
C ASN A 141 10.72 26.77 -25.77
N LEU A 142 11.18 27.35 -24.66
CA LEU A 142 10.47 27.36 -23.39
C LEU A 142 9.15 28.16 -23.47
N VAL A 143 9.13 29.31 -24.16
CA VAL A 143 7.88 30.06 -24.43
C VAL A 143 6.88 29.17 -25.15
N CYS A 144 7.32 28.49 -26.21
CA CYS A 144 6.48 27.56 -26.96
C CYS A 144 6.02 26.37 -26.10
N LEU A 145 6.89 25.75 -25.32
CA LEU A 145 6.51 24.63 -24.46
C LEU A 145 5.48 25.06 -23.40
N PHE A 146 5.73 26.18 -22.72
CA PHE A 146 4.85 26.64 -21.67
C PHE A 146 3.57 27.35 -22.17
N SER A 147 3.49 27.72 -23.45
CA SER A 147 2.23 28.14 -24.05
C SER A 147 1.24 26.99 -24.22
N HIS A 148 1.76 25.77 -24.40
CA HIS A 148 0.93 24.55 -24.48
C HIS A 148 0.65 23.98 -23.08
N HIS A 149 1.67 23.88 -22.23
CA HIS A 149 1.55 23.34 -20.88
C HIS A 149 2.14 24.33 -19.87
N HIS A 150 1.29 25.10 -19.21
CA HIS A 150 1.75 26.08 -18.24
C HIS A 150 2.23 25.37 -16.96
N PRO A 151 3.43 25.68 -16.42
CA PRO A 151 4.02 24.91 -15.32
C PRO A 151 3.43 25.22 -13.93
N PHE A 152 2.74 26.35 -13.77
CA PHE A 152 2.10 26.74 -12.50
C PHE A 152 0.59 26.62 -12.52
N PHE A 153 0.02 26.31 -11.36
CA PHE A 153 -1.43 26.28 -11.15
C PHE A 153 -2.02 27.70 -11.14
N SER A 154 -3.08 27.95 -11.93
CA SER A 154 -3.83 29.21 -11.91
C SER A 154 -5.11 29.06 -11.08
N PRO A 155 -5.23 29.68 -9.90
CA PRO A 155 -6.42 29.57 -9.05
C PRO A 155 -7.67 30.28 -9.61
N SER A 156 -7.55 31.07 -10.70
CA SER A 156 -8.70 31.71 -11.36
C SER A 156 -9.53 30.74 -12.21
N ALA A 157 -9.03 29.53 -12.47
CA ALA A 157 -9.76 28.46 -13.15
C ALA A 157 -10.66 27.69 -12.16
N SER A 158 -11.63 28.38 -11.56
CA SER A 158 -12.67 27.71 -10.79
C SER A 158 -13.77 27.20 -11.74
N SER A 159 -14.02 25.89 -11.63
CA SER A 159 -15.06 25.07 -12.28
C SER A 159 -14.68 24.32 -13.57
N SER A 160 -14.84 23.00 -13.47
CA SER A 160 -14.61 21.92 -14.43
C SER A 160 -13.18 21.41 -14.55
N ALA A 161 -12.93 20.31 -13.82
CA ALA A 161 -11.98 19.22 -14.05
C ALA A 161 -10.56 19.57 -14.52
N ALA A 162 -9.57 19.04 -13.81
CA ALA A 162 -8.16 18.99 -14.19
C ALA A 162 -7.92 18.04 -15.40
N THR A 163 -8.73 18.18 -16.44
CA THR A 163 -8.46 17.64 -17.76
C THR A 163 -7.84 18.77 -18.56
N CYS A 164 -6.69 18.50 -19.19
CA CYS A 164 -6.10 19.34 -20.22
C CYS A 164 -7.21 19.99 -21.06
N ARG A 165 -7.31 21.32 -21.02
CA ARG A 165 -8.25 22.07 -21.87
C ARG A 165 -7.75 21.97 -23.30
N PHE A 166 -8.05 20.86 -23.97
CA PHE A 166 -7.95 20.79 -25.41
C PHE A 166 -9.08 21.60 -26.00
N THR A 167 -8.71 22.53 -26.87
CA THR A 167 -9.61 23.23 -27.77
C THR A 167 -10.47 22.22 -28.54
N HIS A 168 -11.67 22.64 -28.93
CA HIS A 168 -12.63 21.82 -29.65
C HIS A 168 -11.98 21.12 -30.87
N PRO A 169 -12.13 19.79 -31.07
CA PRO A 169 -11.35 18.98 -32.03
C PRO A 169 -11.49 19.42 -33.50
N ALA A 170 -12.47 20.28 -33.80
CA ALA A 170 -12.68 20.85 -35.12
C ALA A 170 -11.79 22.06 -35.47
N LEU A 171 -11.07 22.65 -34.49
CA LEU A 171 -10.24 23.86 -34.67
C LEU A 171 -8.75 23.63 -34.39
N ALA A 172 -8.37 22.45 -33.94
CA ALA A 172 -7.00 22.12 -33.57
C ALA A 172 -6.13 21.86 -34.82
N SER A 173 -4.94 22.45 -34.84
CA SER A 173 -3.95 22.11 -35.87
C SER A 173 -3.52 20.64 -35.74
N LYS A 174 -3.01 20.03 -36.82
CA LYS A 174 -2.57 18.61 -36.79
C LYS A 174 -1.56 18.32 -35.67
N VAL A 175 -0.71 19.30 -35.34
CA VAL A 175 0.29 19.19 -34.26
C VAL A 175 -0.39 19.22 -32.88
N GLU A 176 -1.34 20.13 -32.67
CA GLU A 176 -2.12 20.24 -31.42
C GLU A 176 -2.97 18.98 -31.16
N ALA A 177 -3.51 18.36 -32.20
CA ALA A 177 -4.20 17.08 -32.10
C ALA A 177 -3.26 15.91 -31.74
N ILE A 178 -2.02 15.91 -32.26
CA ILE A 178 -1.02 14.89 -31.94
C ILE A 178 -0.51 15.05 -30.50
N ASP A 179 -0.20 16.27 -30.08
CA ASP A 179 0.28 16.56 -28.73
C ASP A 179 -0.80 16.26 -27.69
N GLY A 180 -2.07 16.52 -28.02
CA GLY A 180 -3.18 16.16 -27.15
C GLY A 180 -3.39 14.66 -27.02
N LEU A 181 -3.26 13.91 -28.11
CA LEU A 181 -3.29 12.45 -28.07
C LEU A 181 -2.12 11.90 -27.25
N PHE A 182 -0.93 12.46 -27.39
CA PHE A 182 0.25 12.04 -26.62
C PHE A 182 0.08 12.29 -25.12
N GLY A 183 -0.42 13.48 -24.74
CA GLY A 183 -0.74 13.80 -23.34
C GLY A 183 -1.81 12.88 -22.76
N ALA A 184 -2.89 12.63 -23.52
CA ALA A 184 -3.95 11.71 -23.11
C ALA A 184 -3.41 10.28 -22.89
N ILE A 185 -2.61 9.76 -23.84
CA ILE A 185 -2.01 8.43 -23.71
C ILE A 185 -1.07 8.34 -22.51
N LEU A 186 -0.29 9.39 -22.22
CA LEU A 186 0.59 9.41 -21.06
C LEU A 186 -0.22 9.38 -19.75
N CYS A 187 -1.28 10.18 -19.65
CA CYS A 187 -2.17 10.14 -18.49
C CYS A 187 -2.84 8.77 -18.34
N ASP A 188 -3.41 8.23 -19.41
CA ASP A 188 -4.06 6.92 -19.41
C ASP A 188 -3.08 5.81 -19.02
N MET A 189 -1.83 5.84 -19.51
CA MET A 189 -0.79 4.87 -19.16
C MET A 189 -0.44 4.93 -17.67
N LEU A 190 -0.34 6.14 -17.11
CA LEU A 190 -0.04 6.33 -15.69
C LEU A 190 -1.20 5.87 -14.81
N ASP A 191 -2.44 6.16 -15.19
CA ASP A 191 -3.64 5.69 -14.49
C ASP A 191 -3.76 4.16 -14.54
N LEU A 192 -3.46 3.54 -15.69
CA LEU A 192 -3.36 2.09 -15.85
C LEU A 192 -2.25 1.51 -14.96
N GLY A 193 -1.11 2.17 -14.86
CA GLY A 193 -0.01 1.77 -13.98
C GLY A 193 -0.40 1.79 -12.51
N ALA A 194 -1.02 2.89 -12.05
CA ALA A 194 -1.52 3.00 -10.67
C ALA A 194 -2.55 1.91 -10.36
N LYS A 195 -3.47 1.64 -11.29
CA LYS A 195 -4.47 0.58 -11.10
C LYS A 195 -3.84 -0.82 -11.06
N ALA A 196 -2.85 -1.07 -11.91
CA ALA A 196 -2.10 -2.33 -11.90
C ALA A 196 -1.34 -2.53 -10.59
N ASP A 197 -0.74 -1.48 -10.04
CA ASP A 197 -0.06 -1.53 -8.74
C ASP A 197 -1.07 -1.84 -7.62
N ASP A 198 -2.24 -1.20 -7.60
CA ASP A 198 -3.30 -1.52 -6.64
C ASP A 198 -3.73 -2.98 -6.74
N ASP A 199 -3.96 -3.48 -7.96
CA ASP A 199 -4.35 -4.88 -8.20
C ASP A 199 -3.25 -5.86 -7.74
N ILE A 200 -1.97 -5.53 -7.94
CA ILE A 200 -0.84 -6.33 -7.44
C ILE A 200 -0.86 -6.41 -5.91
N HIS A 201 -1.07 -5.29 -5.22
CA HIS A 201 -1.14 -5.26 -3.76
C HIS A 201 -2.31 -6.11 -3.24
N GLU A 202 -3.48 -6.03 -3.87
CA GLU A 202 -4.64 -6.85 -3.52
C GLU A 202 -4.37 -8.34 -3.73
N LEU A 203 -3.78 -8.72 -4.85
CA LEU A 203 -3.43 -10.12 -5.15
C LEU A 203 -2.38 -10.67 -4.19
N MET A 204 -1.38 -9.87 -3.83
CA MET A 204 -0.36 -10.26 -2.84
C MET A 204 -0.98 -10.48 -1.46
N ALA A 205 -1.90 -9.61 -1.04
CA ALA A 205 -2.64 -9.78 0.21
C ALA A 205 -3.47 -11.07 0.20
N LEU A 206 -4.16 -11.35 -0.91
CA LEU A 206 -4.93 -12.58 -1.09
C LEU A 206 -4.02 -13.82 -1.05
N GLN A 207 -2.86 -13.76 -1.69
CA GLN A 207 -1.90 -14.87 -1.68
C GLN A 207 -1.40 -15.17 -0.26
N ALA A 208 -1.10 -14.14 0.53
CA ALA A 208 -0.69 -14.30 1.92
C ALA A 208 -1.78 -14.99 2.77
N GLU A 209 -3.04 -14.58 2.59
CA GLU A 209 -4.19 -15.20 3.27
C GLU A 209 -4.38 -16.67 2.85
N LEU A 210 -4.24 -16.98 1.56
CA LEU A 210 -4.36 -18.37 1.07
C LEU A 210 -3.24 -19.27 1.62
N LEU A 211 -2.02 -18.75 1.72
CA LEU A 211 -0.91 -19.49 2.33
C LEU A 211 -1.14 -19.72 3.83
N ALA A 212 -1.64 -18.73 4.55
CA ALA A 212 -2.00 -18.88 5.97
C ALA A 212 -3.09 -19.94 6.16
N ARG A 213 -4.15 -19.92 5.34
CA ARG A 213 -5.20 -20.94 5.38
C ARG A 213 -4.69 -22.33 5.02
N ALA A 214 -3.79 -22.44 4.05
CA ALA A 214 -3.18 -23.71 3.70
C ALA A 214 -2.40 -24.30 4.89
N ASP A 215 -1.63 -23.48 5.61
CA ASP A 215 -0.88 -23.92 6.79
C ASP A 215 -1.79 -24.34 7.96
N ILE A 216 -2.92 -23.63 8.15
CA ILE A 216 -3.94 -24.03 9.13
C ILE A 216 -4.53 -25.40 8.75
N ILE A 217 -4.83 -25.63 7.47
CA ILE A 217 -5.41 -26.90 7.03
C ILE A 217 -4.40 -28.04 7.17
N THR A 218 -3.13 -27.84 6.83
CA THR A 218 -2.09 -28.87 6.97
C THR A 218 -1.87 -29.26 8.43
N THR A 219 -1.86 -28.28 9.34
CA THR A 219 -1.75 -28.53 10.79
C THR A 219 -2.98 -29.27 11.33
N MET A 220 -4.19 -28.88 10.93
CA MET A 220 -5.42 -29.60 11.29
C MET A 220 -5.43 -31.04 10.78
N LEU A 221 -4.99 -31.27 9.53
CA LEU A 221 -4.94 -32.59 8.93
C LEU A 221 -3.96 -33.50 9.68
N LEU A 222 -2.78 -33.00 10.02
CA LEU A 222 -1.80 -33.73 10.84
C LEU A 222 -2.37 -34.08 12.22
N GLY A 223 -3.12 -33.17 12.84
CA GLY A 223 -3.82 -33.42 14.10
C GLY A 223 -4.83 -34.57 13.97
N LEU A 224 -5.67 -34.53 12.93
CA LEU A 224 -6.66 -35.58 12.67
C LEU A 224 -6.04 -36.94 12.35
N GLU A 225 -4.92 -36.97 11.62
CA GLU A 225 -4.18 -38.22 11.39
C GLU A 225 -3.63 -38.80 12.70
N HIS A 226 -3.13 -37.96 13.60
CA HIS A 226 -2.67 -38.39 14.91
C HIS A 226 -3.82 -38.93 15.77
N GLU A 227 -4.97 -38.26 15.78
CA GLU A 227 -6.17 -38.75 16.47
C GLU A 227 -6.63 -40.08 15.90
N ARG A 228 -6.71 -40.21 14.57
CA ARG A 228 -7.07 -41.46 13.88
C ARG A 228 -6.17 -42.61 14.31
N THR A 229 -4.84 -42.41 14.29
CA THR A 229 -3.89 -43.46 14.70
C THR A 229 -4.04 -43.82 16.18
N THR A 230 -4.37 -42.84 17.03
CA THR A 230 -4.65 -43.06 18.44
C THR A 230 -5.93 -43.85 18.68
N LEU A 231 -7.00 -43.56 17.94
CA LEU A 231 -8.25 -44.32 18.01
C LEU A 231 -8.04 -45.76 17.54
N ILE A 232 -7.34 -45.97 16.43
CA ILE A 232 -7.01 -47.32 15.93
C ILE A 232 -6.30 -48.14 17.01
N ARG A 233 -5.34 -47.54 17.72
CA ARG A 233 -4.62 -48.20 18.82
C ARG A 233 -5.55 -48.56 19.98
N ARG A 234 -6.45 -47.65 20.37
CA ARG A 234 -7.43 -47.89 21.46
C ARG A 234 -8.42 -48.99 21.11
N VAL A 235 -8.94 -48.98 19.88
CA VAL A 235 -9.81 -50.04 19.37
C VAL A 235 -9.10 -51.38 19.42
N LYS A 236 -7.86 -51.45 18.93
CA LYS A 236 -7.07 -52.69 18.98
C LYS A 236 -6.88 -53.20 20.42
N LYS A 237 -6.58 -52.30 21.36
CA LYS A 237 -6.44 -52.66 22.78
C LYS A 237 -7.75 -53.21 23.34
N LEU A 238 -8.88 -52.53 23.07
CA LEU A 238 -10.19 -52.98 23.53
C LEU A 238 -10.60 -54.31 22.91
N THR A 239 -10.26 -54.57 21.64
CA THR A 239 -10.50 -55.88 21.03
C THR A 239 -9.66 -56.98 21.67
N GLU A 240 -8.39 -56.71 22.00
CA GLU A 240 -7.52 -57.66 22.70
C GLU A 240 -8.06 -57.95 24.12
N GLU A 241 -8.47 -56.91 24.86
CA GLU A 241 -9.11 -57.05 26.18
C GLU A 241 -10.43 -57.83 26.09
N SER A 242 -11.25 -57.55 25.07
CA SER A 242 -12.48 -58.29 24.79
C SER A 242 -12.20 -59.76 24.47
N ASP A 243 -11.18 -60.06 23.67
CA ASP A 243 -10.81 -61.44 23.33
C ASP A 243 -10.35 -62.23 24.57
N ILE A 244 -9.60 -61.58 25.47
CA ILE A 244 -9.21 -62.15 26.77
C ILE A 244 -10.45 -62.48 27.59
N LEU A 245 -11.41 -61.56 27.70
CA LEU A 245 -12.66 -61.75 28.44
C LEU A 245 -13.53 -62.85 27.81
N ILE A 246 -13.66 -62.88 26.48
CA ILE A 246 -14.38 -63.93 25.74
C ILE A 246 -13.73 -65.29 25.99
N ASN A 247 -12.40 -65.36 25.95
CA ASN A 247 -11.69 -66.61 26.22
C ASN A 247 -11.85 -67.05 27.68
N TRP A 248 -11.78 -66.11 28.63
CA TRP A 248 -12.04 -66.38 30.04
C TRP A 248 -13.48 -66.86 30.25
N LEU A 249 -14.48 -66.23 29.63
CA LEU A 249 -15.88 -66.64 29.65
C LEU A 249 -16.10 -68.02 29.03
N LYS A 250 -15.38 -68.39 27.96
CA LYS A 250 -15.47 -69.75 27.41
C LYS A 250 -14.97 -70.81 28.39
N VAL A 251 -13.85 -70.53 29.08
CA VAL A 251 -13.24 -71.45 30.05
C VAL A 251 -14.07 -71.53 31.33
N ASN A 252 -14.62 -70.41 31.80
CA ASN A 252 -15.31 -70.33 33.09
C ASN A 252 -16.84 -70.39 32.98
N GLY A 253 -17.44 -69.87 31.91
CA GLY A 253 -18.87 -69.95 31.65
C GLY A 253 -19.34 -71.38 31.43
N SER A 254 -18.54 -72.21 30.75
CA SER A 254 -18.84 -73.65 30.62
C SER A 254 -18.76 -74.41 31.95
N ASN A 255 -18.01 -73.89 32.93
CA ASN A 255 -17.89 -74.47 34.27
C ASN A 255 -18.92 -73.90 35.27
N ALA A 256 -19.53 -72.76 34.98
CA ALA A 256 -20.68 -72.24 35.72
C ALA A 256 -22.00 -72.87 35.24
N VAL A 257 -22.08 -73.29 33.97
CA VAL A 257 -23.26 -73.91 33.35
C VAL A 257 -23.34 -75.42 33.64
N VAL A 258 -23.34 -75.78 34.93
CA VAL A 258 -23.95 -77.04 35.40
C VAL A 258 -25.18 -76.76 36.27
N ALA A 259 -25.68 -75.52 36.30
CA ALA A 259 -27.01 -75.22 36.82
C ALA A 259 -27.77 -74.26 35.88
N THR A 260 -28.73 -74.85 35.15
CA THR A 260 -30.02 -74.30 34.71
C THR A 260 -30.10 -73.18 33.65
N SER A 261 -30.59 -73.60 32.47
CA SER A 261 -31.58 -72.96 31.57
C SER A 261 -31.46 -71.50 31.15
N GLU A 262 -31.15 -71.32 29.85
CA GLU A 262 -31.69 -70.36 28.87
C GLU A 262 -32.68 -69.28 29.38
N ASP A 263 -32.22 -68.25 30.10
CA ASP A 263 -32.81 -66.88 30.07
C ASP A 263 -31.87 -65.80 30.69
N ASP A 264 -30.58 -65.79 30.33
CA ASP A 264 -29.60 -64.90 30.99
C ASP A 264 -29.56 -63.49 30.36
N MET A 265 -30.62 -62.72 30.58
CA MET A 265 -30.47 -61.30 30.92
C MET A 265 -30.80 -61.12 32.40
N GLU A 266 -30.22 -61.98 33.26
CA GLU A 266 -30.23 -61.82 34.71
C GLU A 266 -29.40 -60.58 35.06
N ALA A 267 -30.08 -59.44 35.13
CA ALA A 267 -29.60 -58.31 35.91
C ALA A 267 -29.27 -58.85 37.31
N PHE A 268 -28.06 -58.59 37.80
CA PHE A 268 -27.63 -59.02 39.13
C PHE A 268 -28.69 -58.65 40.17
N GLU A 269 -29.43 -59.64 40.67
CA GLU A 269 -30.37 -59.41 41.76
C GLU A 269 -29.60 -59.30 43.08
N ALA A 270 -30.05 -58.38 43.94
CA ALA A 270 -29.51 -58.26 45.27
C ALA A 270 -29.80 -59.53 46.08
N ALA A 271 -28.79 -60.10 46.74
CA ALA A 271 -28.90 -61.35 47.48
C ALA A 271 -29.84 -61.26 48.71
N ASP A 272 -29.93 -60.07 49.33
CA ASP A 272 -30.69 -59.81 50.55
C ASP A 272 -31.63 -58.60 50.38
N GLU A 273 -32.70 -58.53 51.18
CA GLU A 273 -33.68 -57.42 51.17
C GLU A 273 -33.02 -56.05 51.43
N GLU A 274 -32.04 -56.00 52.34
CA GLU A 274 -31.27 -54.79 52.65
C GLU A 274 -30.41 -54.37 51.45
N SER A 275 -29.79 -55.34 50.77
CA SER A 275 -29.01 -55.08 49.56
C SER A 275 -29.89 -54.60 48.41
N ARG A 276 -31.13 -55.07 48.32
CA ARG A 276 -32.11 -54.63 47.31
C ARG A 276 -32.53 -53.19 47.56
N SER A 277 -32.87 -52.87 48.81
CA SER A 277 -33.23 -51.51 49.20
C SER A 277 -32.08 -50.51 48.97
N LEU A 278 -30.82 -50.94 49.17
CA LEU A 278 -29.63 -50.12 48.88
C LEU A 278 -29.39 -49.96 47.37
N LEU A 279 -29.58 -51.02 46.59
CA LEU A 279 -29.48 -50.95 45.13
C LEU A 279 -30.53 -50.00 44.55
N ASP A 280 -31.77 -50.07 45.04
CA ASP A 280 -32.85 -49.18 44.62
C ASP A 280 -32.58 -47.73 44.99
N SER A 281 -31.99 -47.45 46.17
CA SER A 281 -31.64 -46.09 46.58
C SER A 281 -30.49 -45.51 45.74
N VAL A 282 -29.47 -46.32 45.43
CA VAL A 282 -28.35 -45.93 44.56
C VAL A 282 -28.83 -45.72 43.11
N ALA A 283 -29.70 -46.60 42.60
CA ALA A 283 -30.28 -46.45 41.28
C ALA A 283 -31.13 -45.17 41.16
N ALA A 284 -31.92 -44.86 42.20
CA ALA A 284 -32.69 -43.62 42.25
C ALA A 284 -31.80 -42.36 42.30
N ASP A 285 -30.69 -42.38 43.04
CA ASP A 285 -29.71 -41.28 43.07
C ASP A 285 -29.11 -41.02 41.68
N LEU A 286 -28.63 -42.07 41.00
CA LEU A 286 -28.08 -41.96 39.64
C LEU A 286 -29.12 -41.47 38.63
N ALA A 287 -30.36 -41.95 38.72
CA ALA A 287 -31.45 -41.49 37.85
C ALA A 287 -31.75 -39.99 38.05
N ILE A 288 -31.59 -39.46 39.27
CA ILE A 288 -31.73 -38.03 39.54
C ILE A 288 -30.57 -37.24 38.90
N GLU A 289 -29.33 -37.74 38.97
CA GLU A 289 -28.19 -37.09 38.32
C GLU A 289 -28.40 -36.97 36.80
N ASP A 290 -28.87 -38.04 36.16
CA ASP A 290 -29.21 -38.04 34.73
C ASP A 290 -30.36 -37.05 34.41
N CYS A 291 -31.38 -36.98 35.26
CA CYS A 291 -32.46 -36.01 35.10
C CYS A 291 -31.97 -34.56 35.22
N ILE A 292 -31.07 -34.27 36.15
CA ILE A 292 -30.49 -32.92 36.30
C ILE A 292 -29.66 -32.57 35.07
N TYR A 293 -28.86 -33.50 34.55
CA TYR A 293 -28.09 -33.30 33.33
C TYR A 293 -28.95 -32.93 32.12
N GLU A 294 -30.09 -33.62 31.91
CA GLU A 294 -30.99 -33.27 30.80
C GLU A 294 -31.76 -31.97 31.04
N LEU A 295 -32.05 -31.61 32.30
CA LEU A 295 -32.61 -30.31 32.65
C LEU A 295 -31.63 -29.16 32.36
N ASP A 296 -30.33 -29.32 32.66
CA ASP A 296 -29.28 -28.34 32.31
C ASP A 296 -29.29 -28.09 30.80
N ARG A 297 -29.25 -29.17 30.02
CA ARG A 297 -29.27 -29.13 28.56
C ARG A 297 -30.56 -28.52 27.99
N ALA A 298 -31.70 -28.73 28.66
CA ALA A 298 -32.97 -28.13 28.26
C ALA A 298 -33.01 -26.60 28.50
N VAL A 299 -32.34 -26.10 29.55
CA VAL A 299 -32.16 -24.65 29.78
C VAL A 299 -31.25 -24.03 28.74
N GLU A 300 -30.11 -24.67 28.45
CA GLU A 300 -29.16 -24.19 27.44
C GLU A 300 -29.82 -24.03 26.06
N ARG A 301 -30.75 -24.94 25.74
CA ARG A 301 -31.54 -24.91 24.50
C ARG A 301 -32.75 -23.97 24.55
N GLY A 302 -33.02 -23.34 25.69
CA GLY A 302 -34.14 -22.41 25.89
C GLY A 302 -35.53 -23.08 25.91
N VAL A 303 -35.61 -24.39 26.10
CA VAL A 303 -36.89 -25.15 26.13
C VAL A 303 -37.65 -24.90 27.43
N ILE A 304 -36.93 -24.70 28.54
CA ILE A 304 -37.49 -24.38 29.85
C ILE A 304 -36.93 -23.05 30.37
N THR A 305 -37.74 -22.33 31.15
CA THR A 305 -37.29 -21.07 31.76
C THR A 305 -36.35 -21.33 32.95
N PHE A 306 -35.37 -20.46 33.18
CA PHE A 306 -34.43 -20.59 34.29
C PHE A 306 -35.12 -20.75 35.66
N HIS A 307 -36.24 -20.05 35.86
CA HIS A 307 -37.02 -20.15 37.09
C HIS A 307 -37.64 -21.55 37.28
N GLN A 308 -38.14 -22.18 36.21
CA GLN A 308 -38.65 -23.56 36.25
C GLN A 308 -37.53 -24.56 36.52
N TYR A 309 -36.38 -24.38 35.87
CA TYR A 309 -35.19 -25.20 36.07
C TYR A 309 -34.73 -25.22 37.54
N ILE A 310 -34.47 -24.05 38.14
CA ILE A 310 -34.03 -23.97 39.53
C ILE A 310 -35.06 -24.56 40.50
N LYS A 311 -36.36 -24.42 40.20
CA LYS A 311 -37.42 -25.04 41.01
C LYS A 311 -37.33 -26.57 40.98
N GLN A 312 -37.13 -27.16 39.80
CA GLN A 312 -37.04 -28.62 39.64
C GLN A 312 -35.75 -29.19 40.19
N VAL A 313 -34.60 -28.57 39.92
CA VAL A 313 -33.30 -29.00 40.46
C VAL A 313 -33.32 -28.98 41.99
N ARG A 314 -33.93 -27.97 42.63
CA ARG A 314 -34.07 -27.96 44.10
C ARG A 314 -34.99 -29.05 44.64
N ALA A 315 -36.02 -29.45 43.89
CA ALA A 315 -36.91 -30.54 44.31
C ALA A 315 -36.17 -31.89 44.21
N LEU A 316 -35.53 -32.15 43.06
CA LEU A 316 -34.73 -33.34 42.82
C LEU A 316 -33.55 -33.47 43.78
N ALA A 317 -32.81 -32.38 44.05
CA ALA A 317 -31.71 -32.39 45.02
C ALA A 317 -32.16 -32.70 46.46
N ARG A 318 -33.42 -32.40 46.81
CA ARG A 318 -33.98 -32.80 48.12
C ARG A 318 -34.28 -34.28 48.15
N GLU A 319 -34.85 -34.84 47.09
CA GLU A 319 -35.11 -36.29 46.97
C GLU A 319 -33.80 -37.07 46.96
N GLN A 320 -32.80 -36.58 46.22
CA GLN A 320 -31.44 -37.13 46.17
C GLN A 320 -30.80 -37.24 47.56
N PHE A 321 -30.99 -36.21 48.39
CA PHE A 321 -30.52 -36.23 49.78
C PHE A 321 -31.16 -37.34 50.61
N PHE A 322 -32.45 -37.64 50.40
CA PHE A 322 -33.11 -38.74 51.12
C PHE A 322 -32.63 -40.12 50.66
N TYR A 323 -32.41 -40.31 49.36
CA TYR A 323 -31.88 -41.58 48.85
C TYR A 323 -30.45 -41.85 49.36
N ARG A 324 -29.60 -40.81 49.43
CA ARG A 324 -28.24 -40.91 50.01
C ARG A 324 -28.19 -41.11 51.52
N LEU A 325 -29.28 -40.85 52.24
CA LEU A 325 -29.38 -41.15 53.67
C LEU A 325 -29.88 -42.57 53.95
N GLN A 326 -30.54 -43.19 52.96
CA GLN A 326 -31.14 -44.53 53.08
C GLN A 326 -30.21 -45.64 52.59
N GLY A 327 -29.26 -45.34 51.69
CA GLY A 327 -28.14 -46.23 51.33
C GLY A 327 -26.94 -46.02 52.23
#